data_AF-A0A317J5R1-F1
#
_entry.id   AF-A0A317J5R1-F1
#
_cell.length_a   1.000
_cell.length_b   1.000
_cell.length_c   1.000
_cell.angle_alpha   90.00
_cell.angle_beta   90.00
_cell.angle_gamma   90.00
#
_symmetry.space_group_name_H-M   'P 1'
#
loop_
_entity.id
_entity.type
_entity.pdbx_description
1 polymer ?
#
loop_
_entity_poly.entity_id
_entity_poly.type
_entity_poly.pdbx_seq_one_letter_code
_entity_poly.pdbx_strand_id
1 'polypeptide(L)'
;MQFVSEMSKRGFLAASVQYNNTESQQTCPSYVPRTQGVFDASRSTSAVGVLCALSKANCTAGIVTSGISQGGMLAVIARNYAPNVKAAYALSVGAYNKAILPIDLTACMGKQNTAIPANRLTVVTGQADPSFGTQSSVQSVSGFSCPDGNYQCWDPSGSGAGWYLVQNSQVTDGNADHCYIDVGGCNDKFDANWLPPAGSNWALKSNLDWLATFGTRRVFSPNGQ
;
A
#
# COMPACT_ATOMS: atom_id res chain seq x y z
N MET A 1 6.41 -11.21 8.92
CA MET A 1 7.03 -11.78 7.69
C MET A 1 6.00 -12.32 6.67
N GLN A 2 4.70 -11.95 6.75
CA GLN A 2 3.64 -12.55 5.93
C GLN A 2 3.72 -12.17 4.44
N PHE A 3 3.91 -10.89 4.12
CA PHE A 3 4.04 -10.40 2.74
C PHE A 3 5.10 -11.16 1.92
N VAL A 4 6.29 -11.36 2.50
CA VAL A 4 7.40 -12.03 1.82
C VAL A 4 7.06 -13.49 1.54
N SER A 5 6.64 -14.23 2.58
CA SER A 5 6.25 -15.64 2.45
C SER A 5 5.16 -15.85 1.40
N GLU A 6 4.11 -15.01 1.44
CA GLU A 6 2.97 -15.14 0.56
C GLU A 6 3.29 -14.77 -0.90
N MET A 7 4.10 -13.75 -1.14
CA MET A 7 4.52 -13.41 -2.52
C MET A 7 5.50 -14.44 -3.09
N SER A 8 6.35 -15.05 -2.26
CA SER A 8 7.21 -16.15 -2.70
C SER A 8 6.41 -17.38 -3.15
N LYS A 9 5.31 -17.72 -2.47
CA LYS A 9 4.38 -18.78 -2.93
C LYS A 9 3.74 -18.48 -4.28
N ARG A 10 3.66 -17.20 -4.67
CA ARG A 10 3.15 -16.71 -5.96
C ARG A 10 4.24 -16.63 -7.04
N GLY A 11 5.44 -17.14 -6.76
CA GLY A 11 6.55 -17.20 -7.72
C GLY A 11 7.44 -15.96 -7.76
N PHE A 12 7.29 -15.02 -6.82
CA PHE A 12 8.13 -13.83 -6.76
C PHE A 12 9.41 -14.07 -5.95
N LEU A 13 10.52 -13.51 -6.41
CA LEU A 13 11.60 -13.16 -5.50
C LEU A 13 11.10 -12.00 -4.62
N ALA A 14 10.87 -12.29 -3.35
CA ALA A 14 10.30 -11.33 -2.40
C ALA A 14 11.33 -10.97 -1.32
N ALA A 15 11.33 -9.71 -0.90
CA ALA A 15 12.23 -9.20 0.14
C ALA A 15 11.50 -8.14 0.97
N SER A 16 11.89 -8.03 2.24
CA SER A 16 11.56 -6.90 3.11
C SER A 16 12.78 -5.99 3.22
N VAL A 17 12.59 -4.69 3.12
CA VAL A 17 13.68 -3.71 3.17
C VAL A 17 13.56 -2.88 4.44
N GLN A 18 14.59 -2.92 5.27
CA GLN A 18 14.76 -1.94 6.32
C GLN A 18 15.26 -0.63 5.71
N TYR A 19 14.68 0.48 6.14
CA TYR A 19 15.09 1.83 5.75
C TYR A 19 15.28 2.69 6.99
N ASN A 20 15.97 3.83 6.84
CA ASN A 20 16.09 4.78 7.94
C ASN A 20 14.72 5.36 8.27
N ASN A 21 14.29 5.22 9.52
CA ASN A 21 12.96 5.61 9.99
C ASN A 21 13.02 6.41 11.30
N THR A 22 14.13 7.10 11.54
CA THR A 22 14.44 7.80 12.80
C THR A 22 13.88 9.22 12.87
N GLU A 23 13.29 9.73 11.79
CA GLU A 23 12.83 11.11 11.69
C GLU A 23 11.55 11.35 12.51
N SER A 24 11.54 12.44 13.27
CA SER A 24 10.43 12.82 14.16
C SER A 24 9.21 13.38 13.43
N GLN A 25 9.37 13.80 12.16
CA GLN A 25 8.30 14.37 11.34
C GLN A 25 8.07 13.55 10.08
N GLN A 26 6.80 13.30 9.78
CA GLN A 26 6.33 12.48 8.66
C GLN A 26 5.85 13.38 7.53
N THR A 27 6.77 14.07 6.86
CA THR A 27 6.47 15.06 5.80
C THR A 27 6.96 14.58 4.42
N CYS A 28 6.50 15.21 3.35
CA CYS A 28 7.01 14.92 2.00
C CYS A 28 8.54 15.06 1.87
N PRO A 29 9.18 16.13 2.38
CA PRO A 29 10.64 16.21 2.45
C PRO A 29 11.33 15.06 3.18
N SER A 30 10.64 14.34 4.06
CA SER A 30 11.16 13.13 4.72
C SER A 30 10.92 11.86 3.90
N TYR A 31 9.73 11.71 3.31
CA TYR A 31 9.37 10.51 2.54
C TYR A 31 10.10 10.39 1.21
N VAL A 32 10.33 11.52 0.53
CA VAL A 32 10.92 11.56 -0.82
C VAL A 32 12.36 11.03 -0.83
N PRO A 33 13.32 11.57 -0.03
CA PRO A 33 14.68 11.03 0.03
C PRO A 33 14.75 9.59 0.52
N ARG A 34 13.86 9.21 1.46
CA ARG A 34 13.79 7.84 1.97
C ARG A 34 13.35 6.86 0.87
N THR A 35 12.36 7.24 0.08
CA THR A 35 11.91 6.45 -1.08
C THR A 35 13.03 6.32 -2.11
N GLN A 36 13.78 7.40 -2.38
CA GLN A 36 14.95 7.34 -3.26
C GLN A 36 16.01 6.36 -2.74
N GLY A 37 16.31 6.39 -1.44
CA GLY A 37 17.27 5.44 -0.84
C GLY A 37 16.89 3.97 -1.06
N VAL A 38 15.60 3.65 -1.07
CA VAL A 38 15.10 2.29 -1.29
C VAL A 38 14.95 1.93 -2.77
N PHE A 39 14.37 2.84 -3.57
CA PHE A 39 13.82 2.52 -4.90
C PHE A 39 14.57 3.18 -6.06
N ASP A 40 15.57 4.02 -5.85
CA ASP A 40 16.31 4.63 -6.97
C ASP A 40 17.05 3.57 -7.79
N ALA A 41 16.46 3.20 -8.92
CA ALA A 41 16.96 2.15 -9.80
C ALA A 41 18.26 2.55 -10.52
N SER A 42 18.61 3.85 -10.52
CA SER A 42 19.90 4.32 -11.05
C SER A 42 21.06 4.07 -10.08
N ARG A 43 20.77 3.78 -8.80
CA ARG A 43 21.75 3.55 -7.75
C ARG A 43 21.89 2.05 -7.47
N SER A 44 23.07 1.50 -7.74
CA SER A 44 23.38 0.10 -7.39
C SER A 44 23.33 -0.20 -5.88
N THR A 45 23.41 0.84 -5.04
CA THR A 45 23.33 0.75 -3.58
C THR A 45 21.91 0.88 -3.03
N SER A 46 20.90 1.20 -3.85
CA SER A 46 19.51 1.15 -3.42
C SER A 46 19.06 -0.30 -3.26
N ALA A 47 17.99 -0.53 -2.49
CA ALA A 47 17.47 -1.89 -2.32
C ALA A 47 17.01 -2.49 -3.65
N VAL A 48 16.35 -1.70 -4.51
CA VAL A 48 16.00 -2.14 -5.87
C VAL A 48 17.24 -2.45 -6.69
N GLY A 49 18.27 -1.61 -6.65
CA GLY A 49 19.53 -1.86 -7.37
C GLY A 49 20.18 -3.18 -6.95
N VAL A 50 20.27 -3.43 -5.64
CA VAL A 50 20.82 -4.67 -5.08
C VAL A 50 19.97 -5.88 -5.47
N LEU A 51 18.65 -5.80 -5.29
CA LEU A 51 17.75 -6.92 -5.61
C LEU A 51 17.76 -7.26 -7.09
N CYS A 52 17.78 -6.25 -7.97
CA CYS A 52 17.80 -6.46 -9.42
C CYS A 52 19.15 -6.96 -9.95
N ALA A 53 20.22 -6.84 -9.16
CA ALA A 53 21.52 -7.42 -9.48
C ALA A 53 21.64 -8.91 -9.10
N LEU A 54 20.68 -9.46 -8.33
CA LEU A 54 20.66 -10.88 -8.01
C LEU A 54 20.40 -11.71 -9.26
N SER A 55 21.19 -12.78 -9.48
CA SER A 55 21.09 -13.62 -10.67
C SER A 55 19.73 -14.31 -10.88
N LYS A 56 18.93 -14.43 -9.82
CA LYS A 56 17.57 -15.00 -9.85
C LYS A 56 16.46 -13.93 -9.93
N ALA A 57 16.79 -12.65 -9.87
CA ALA A 57 15.83 -11.57 -9.99
C ALA A 57 15.61 -11.20 -11.46
N ASN A 58 14.35 -11.08 -11.88
CA ASN A 58 14.00 -10.56 -13.19
C ASN A 58 13.20 -9.26 -13.05
N CYS A 59 13.89 -8.16 -12.79
CA CYS A 59 13.25 -6.86 -12.62
C CYS A 59 12.67 -6.27 -13.91
N THR A 60 13.04 -6.79 -15.09
CA THR A 60 12.43 -6.35 -16.37
C THR A 60 11.03 -6.92 -16.55
N ALA A 61 10.75 -8.10 -15.98
CA ALA A 61 9.39 -8.65 -15.89
C ALA A 61 8.46 -7.76 -15.05
N GLY A 62 9.02 -7.06 -14.06
CA GLY A 62 8.32 -6.06 -13.26
C GLY A 62 8.56 -6.21 -11.77
N ILE A 63 8.34 -5.13 -11.04
CA ILE A 63 8.42 -5.07 -9.58
C ILE A 63 7.02 -4.74 -9.06
N VAL A 64 6.63 -5.32 -7.94
CA VAL A 64 5.42 -4.91 -7.19
C VAL A 64 5.82 -4.52 -5.79
N THR A 65 5.15 -3.50 -5.24
CA THR A 65 5.48 -2.95 -3.92
C THR A 65 4.30 -3.06 -2.99
N SER A 66 4.58 -3.29 -1.72
CA SER A 66 3.59 -3.19 -0.66
C SER A 66 4.25 -2.73 0.63
N GLY A 67 3.45 -2.12 1.50
CA GLY A 67 3.90 -1.68 2.81
C GLY A 67 2.75 -1.07 3.60
N ILE A 68 2.96 -0.96 4.90
CA ILE A 68 2.03 -0.35 5.85
C ILE A 68 2.61 0.97 6.39
N SER A 69 1.76 1.94 6.67
CA SER A 69 2.14 3.22 7.26
C SER A 69 3.23 3.90 6.41
N GLN A 70 4.35 4.30 7.01
CA GLN A 70 5.51 4.85 6.31
C GLN A 70 5.99 3.95 5.15
N GLY A 71 5.97 2.61 5.31
CA GLY A 71 6.33 1.69 4.23
C GLY A 71 5.31 1.69 3.08
N GLY A 72 4.03 1.94 3.39
CA GLY A 72 2.98 2.15 2.39
C GLY A 72 3.21 3.44 1.60
N MET A 73 3.61 4.53 2.26
CA MET A 73 3.93 5.80 1.60
C MET A 73 5.06 5.61 0.58
N LEU A 74 6.13 4.93 1.01
CA LEU A 74 7.24 4.55 0.15
C LEU A 74 6.79 3.69 -1.03
N ALA A 75 5.89 2.71 -0.81
CA ALA A 75 5.38 1.84 -1.86
C ALA A 75 4.60 2.61 -2.94
N VAL A 76 3.82 3.64 -2.56
CA VAL A 76 3.10 4.52 -3.49
C VAL A 76 4.07 5.35 -4.33
N ILE A 77 5.10 5.93 -3.71
CA ILE A 77 6.06 6.83 -4.37
C ILE A 77 7.08 6.03 -5.19
N ALA A 78 7.31 4.75 -4.89
CA ALA A 78 8.37 3.90 -5.44
C ALA A 78 8.58 4.03 -6.96
N ARG A 79 7.51 4.07 -7.75
CA ARG A 79 7.63 4.14 -9.22
C ARG A 79 8.25 5.45 -9.72
N ASN A 80 8.23 6.53 -8.94
CA ASN A 80 8.93 7.78 -9.27
C ASN A 80 10.45 7.54 -9.45
N TYR A 81 10.99 6.51 -8.80
CA TYR A 81 12.43 6.21 -8.77
C TYR A 81 12.79 4.83 -9.35
N ALA A 82 11.81 3.93 -9.45
CA ALA A 82 11.93 2.65 -10.14
C ALA A 82 10.81 2.48 -11.19
N PRO A 83 11.02 2.87 -12.46
CA PRO A 83 10.01 2.76 -13.53
C PRO A 83 9.47 1.34 -13.76
N ASN A 84 10.23 0.31 -13.34
CA ASN A 84 9.83 -1.10 -13.43
C ASN A 84 8.79 -1.51 -12.37
N VAL A 85 8.49 -0.67 -11.37
CA VAL A 85 7.38 -0.91 -10.42
C VAL A 85 6.05 -0.84 -11.18
N LYS A 86 5.37 -1.97 -11.33
CA LYS A 86 4.15 -2.13 -12.13
C LYS A 86 2.86 -1.93 -11.33
N ALA A 87 2.85 -2.27 -10.04
CA ALA A 87 1.70 -2.10 -9.15
C ALA A 87 2.13 -1.91 -7.70
N ALA A 88 1.28 -1.25 -6.91
CA ALA A 88 1.48 -1.00 -5.49
C ALA A 88 0.22 -1.31 -4.68
N TYR A 89 0.41 -1.95 -3.52
CA TYR A 89 -0.63 -2.16 -2.50
C TYR A 89 -0.18 -1.49 -1.19
N ALA A 90 -0.78 -0.36 -0.85
CA ALA A 90 -0.42 0.43 0.31
C ALA A 90 -1.47 0.34 1.42
N LEU A 91 -1.02 0.12 2.65
CA LEU A 91 -1.88 0.01 3.82
C LEU A 91 -1.68 1.21 4.75
N SER A 92 -2.76 1.74 5.29
CA SER A 92 -2.74 2.81 6.31
C SER A 92 -1.99 4.05 5.84
N VAL A 93 -2.38 4.54 4.66
CA VAL A 93 -1.80 5.73 4.02
C VAL A 93 -2.88 6.67 3.55
N GLY A 94 -2.50 7.94 3.35
CA GLY A 94 -3.38 8.97 2.85
C GLY A 94 -2.62 10.27 2.54
N ALA A 95 -3.27 11.18 1.81
CA ALA A 95 -2.68 12.47 1.45
C ALA A 95 -2.74 13.50 2.58
N TYR A 96 -3.56 13.27 3.60
CA TYR A 96 -3.69 14.14 4.77
C TYR A 96 -3.46 13.29 6.01
N ASN A 97 -2.39 13.60 6.75
CA ASN A 97 -2.14 13.04 8.07
C ASN A 97 -2.81 13.94 9.11
N LYS A 98 -3.83 13.44 9.79
CA LYS A 98 -4.61 14.15 10.81
C LYS A 98 -4.23 13.78 12.24
N ALA A 99 -3.09 13.10 12.44
CA ALA A 99 -2.52 12.92 13.76
C ALA A 99 -2.21 14.28 14.42
N ILE A 100 -1.64 14.24 15.63
CA ILE A 100 -1.43 15.37 16.55
C ILE A 100 -1.14 16.73 15.87
N LEU A 101 -0.31 16.75 14.82
CA LEU A 101 -0.15 17.90 13.93
C LEU A 101 -0.65 17.55 12.54
N PRO A 102 -1.67 18.26 12.01
CA PRO A 102 -2.14 18.05 10.65
C PRO A 102 -1.02 18.34 9.64
N ILE A 103 -0.67 17.35 8.82
CA ILE A 103 0.33 17.46 7.76
C ILE A 103 -0.34 17.16 6.42
N ASP A 104 -0.22 18.11 5.50
CA ASP A 104 -0.59 17.91 4.10
C ASP A 104 0.56 17.21 3.35
N LEU A 105 0.27 16.04 2.78
CA LEU A 105 1.19 15.21 2.02
C LEU A 105 0.84 15.15 0.54
N THR A 106 -0.14 15.92 0.07
CA THR A 106 -0.56 15.94 -1.34
C THR A 106 0.59 16.22 -2.30
N ALA A 107 1.59 17.01 -1.89
CA ALA A 107 2.77 17.34 -2.68
C ALA A 107 3.62 16.12 -3.10
N CYS A 108 3.53 14.98 -2.40
CA CYS A 108 4.24 13.76 -2.76
C CYS A 108 3.33 12.52 -2.87
N MET A 109 2.19 12.51 -2.19
CA MET A 109 1.25 11.38 -2.16
C MET A 109 0.05 11.57 -3.08
N GLY A 110 -0.29 12.81 -3.43
CA GLY A 110 -1.39 13.08 -4.36
C GLY A 110 -1.15 12.36 -5.69
N LYS A 111 -2.21 11.81 -6.30
CA LYS A 111 -2.12 11.01 -7.53
C LYS A 111 -1.33 11.72 -8.64
N GLN A 112 -1.47 13.04 -8.76
CA GLN A 112 -0.77 13.89 -9.74
C GLN A 112 0.76 13.94 -9.54
N ASN A 113 1.24 13.62 -8.33
CA ASN A 113 2.65 13.64 -7.95
C ASN A 113 3.28 12.24 -7.88
N THR A 114 2.52 11.20 -8.24
CA THR A 114 2.98 9.81 -8.23
C THR A 114 2.91 9.19 -9.62
N ALA A 115 3.99 8.54 -10.03
CA ALA A 115 4.15 7.94 -11.35
C ALA A 115 3.42 6.60 -11.49
N ILE A 116 3.03 5.95 -10.37
CA ILE A 116 2.22 4.73 -10.40
C ILE A 116 0.87 5.02 -11.05
N PRO A 117 0.44 4.30 -12.11
CA PRO A 117 -0.87 4.52 -12.70
C PRO A 117 -1.99 4.28 -11.67
N ALA A 118 -3.08 5.06 -11.75
CA ALA A 118 -4.22 4.90 -10.83
C ALA A 118 -4.77 3.47 -10.88
N ASN A 119 -4.93 2.90 -12.08
CA ASN A 119 -5.35 1.52 -12.32
C ASN A 119 -4.32 0.44 -11.91
N ARG A 120 -3.27 0.80 -11.17
CA ARG A 120 -2.22 -0.09 -10.66
C ARG A 120 -1.91 0.19 -9.18
N LEU A 121 -2.75 0.96 -8.49
CA LEU A 121 -2.58 1.31 -7.09
C LEU A 121 -3.83 0.91 -6.29
N THR A 122 -3.62 0.12 -5.24
CA THR A 122 -4.66 -0.14 -4.23
C THR A 122 -4.25 0.48 -2.90
N VAL A 123 -5.12 1.27 -2.29
CA VAL A 123 -4.95 1.87 -0.96
C VAL A 123 -5.99 1.30 0.01
N VAL A 124 -5.56 0.76 1.13
CA VAL A 124 -6.48 0.22 2.16
C VAL A 124 -6.13 0.82 3.51
N THR A 125 -7.09 1.49 4.13
CA THR A 125 -6.88 2.19 5.41
C THR A 125 -8.04 1.89 6.35
N GLY A 126 -7.81 1.84 7.66
CA GLY A 126 -8.87 1.68 8.64
C GLY A 126 -9.74 2.94 8.76
N GLN A 127 -11.06 2.80 8.87
CA GLN A 127 -11.95 3.97 8.99
C GLN A 127 -11.71 4.77 10.27
N ALA A 128 -11.18 4.12 11.31
CA ALA A 128 -10.82 4.71 12.59
C ALA A 128 -9.31 5.05 12.67
N ASP A 129 -8.56 4.94 11.56
CA ASP A 129 -7.17 5.40 11.52
C ASP A 129 -7.14 6.92 11.78
N PRO A 130 -6.55 7.38 12.90
CA PRO A 130 -6.55 8.78 13.29
C PRO A 130 -5.70 9.66 12.35
N SER A 131 -4.80 9.04 11.59
CA SER A 131 -3.94 9.73 10.64
C SER A 131 -4.64 9.83 9.29
N PHE A 132 -5.11 8.72 8.73
CA PHE A 132 -5.45 8.62 7.30
C PHE A 132 -6.88 8.15 7.00
N GLY A 133 -7.69 7.83 8.01
CA GLY A 133 -8.97 7.13 7.89
C GLY A 133 -10.13 7.87 7.21
N THR A 134 -9.85 8.92 6.42
CA THR A 134 -10.91 9.70 5.73
C THR A 134 -10.96 9.42 4.24
N GLN A 135 -12.17 9.35 3.70
CA GLN A 135 -12.44 9.16 2.26
C GLN A 135 -11.64 10.14 1.40
N SER A 136 -11.66 11.44 1.73
CA SER A 136 -10.88 12.44 0.98
C SER A 136 -9.37 12.15 0.93
N SER A 137 -8.82 11.56 1.98
CA SER A 137 -7.38 11.26 2.08
C SER A 137 -7.00 10.10 1.16
N VAL A 138 -7.78 9.03 1.13
CA VAL A 138 -7.54 7.87 0.26
C VAL A 138 -7.91 8.14 -1.21
N GLN A 139 -8.92 9.00 -1.47
CA GLN A 139 -9.27 9.44 -2.84
C GLN A 139 -8.12 10.25 -3.46
N SER A 140 -7.51 11.15 -2.70
CA SER A 140 -6.39 11.97 -3.18
C SER A 140 -5.17 11.13 -3.60
N VAL A 141 -4.87 10.05 -2.88
CA VAL A 141 -3.74 9.17 -3.19
C VAL A 141 -4.05 8.23 -4.35
N SER A 142 -5.20 7.57 -4.31
CA SER A 142 -5.59 6.55 -5.30
C SER A 142 -5.93 7.14 -6.68
N GLY A 143 -6.41 8.39 -6.72
CA GLY A 143 -6.92 9.03 -7.93
C GLY A 143 -8.34 8.64 -8.31
N PHE A 144 -9.05 7.88 -7.46
CA PHE A 144 -10.44 7.50 -7.68
C PHE A 144 -11.34 8.22 -6.69
N SER A 145 -12.39 8.86 -7.18
CA SER A 145 -13.41 9.54 -6.37
C SER A 145 -14.74 8.81 -6.48
N CYS A 146 -15.40 8.61 -5.34
CA CYS A 146 -16.75 8.07 -5.24
C CYS A 146 -17.63 9.02 -4.39
N PRO A 147 -18.97 8.89 -4.41
CA PRO A 147 -19.84 9.72 -3.58
C PRO A 147 -19.47 9.64 -2.10
N ASP A 148 -19.73 10.70 -1.34
CA ASP A 148 -19.44 10.75 0.09
C ASP A 148 -20.19 9.64 0.85
N GLY A 149 -19.53 9.06 1.85
CA GLY A 149 -20.06 7.98 2.68
C GLY A 149 -19.80 6.58 2.11
N ASN A 150 -19.11 6.46 0.98
CA ASN A 150 -18.65 5.16 0.48
C ASN A 150 -17.42 4.68 1.26
N TYR A 151 -17.35 3.37 1.51
CA TYR A 151 -16.20 2.72 2.13
C TYR A 151 -15.24 2.10 1.12
N GLN A 152 -15.58 2.14 -0.17
CA GLN A 152 -14.70 1.62 -1.22
C GLN A 152 -14.98 2.33 -2.54
N CYS A 153 -13.97 2.40 -3.39
CA CYS A 153 -14.10 2.85 -4.77
C CYS A 153 -13.10 2.09 -5.62
N TRP A 154 -13.60 1.37 -6.63
CA TRP A 154 -12.77 0.54 -7.50
C TRP A 154 -12.74 1.10 -8.90
N ASP A 155 -11.64 0.86 -9.60
CA ASP A 155 -11.48 1.21 -11.00
C ASP A 155 -12.59 0.53 -11.84
N PRO A 156 -13.42 1.31 -12.58
CA PRO A 156 -14.49 0.77 -13.40
C PRO A 156 -13.98 -0.11 -14.55
N SER A 157 -12.69 -0.04 -14.93
CA SER A 157 -12.10 -0.91 -15.95
C SER A 157 -11.97 -2.37 -15.51
N GLY A 158 -12.11 -2.66 -14.21
CA GLY A 158 -11.93 -4.00 -13.65
C GLY A 158 -10.47 -4.36 -13.35
N SER A 159 -9.54 -3.39 -13.39
CA SER A 159 -8.13 -3.62 -13.05
C SER A 159 -7.92 -4.17 -11.64
N GLY A 160 -8.84 -3.85 -10.72
CA GLY A 160 -8.73 -4.21 -9.32
C GLY A 160 -8.12 -3.14 -8.43
N ALA A 161 -7.65 -2.04 -9.02
CA ALA A 161 -7.12 -0.88 -8.31
C ALA A 161 -8.25 -0.02 -7.70
N GLY A 162 -7.90 0.82 -6.74
CA GLY A 162 -8.88 1.64 -6.04
C GLY A 162 -8.48 1.95 -4.60
N TRP A 163 -9.49 2.22 -3.78
CA TRP A 163 -9.31 2.38 -2.34
C TRP A 163 -10.40 1.69 -1.53
N TYR A 164 -10.06 1.36 -0.28
CA TYR A 164 -10.95 0.75 0.70
C TYR A 164 -10.71 1.35 2.09
N LEU A 165 -11.80 1.70 2.76
CA LEU A 165 -11.84 2.06 4.17
C LEU A 165 -12.39 0.88 4.96
N VAL A 166 -11.53 0.19 5.69
CA VAL A 166 -11.91 -0.96 6.51
C VAL A 166 -12.81 -0.48 7.63
N GLN A 167 -14.00 -1.07 7.72
CA GLN A 167 -14.97 -0.73 8.74
C GLN A 167 -14.65 -1.46 10.04
N ASN A 168 -15.00 -0.84 11.16
CA ASN A 168 -14.85 -1.38 12.51
C ASN A 168 -15.52 -2.74 12.67
N SER A 169 -16.67 -2.95 12.01
CA SER A 169 -17.38 -4.22 12.02
C SER A 169 -16.67 -5.36 11.28
N GLN A 170 -15.61 -5.07 10.54
CA GLN A 170 -14.86 -6.06 9.74
C GLN A 170 -13.62 -6.58 10.47
N VAL A 171 -13.14 -5.86 11.48
CA VAL A 171 -11.99 -6.25 12.30
C VAL A 171 -12.44 -6.89 13.61
N THR A 172 -11.61 -7.76 14.14
CA THR A 172 -11.91 -8.64 15.28
C THR A 172 -12.10 -7.86 16.58
N ASP A 173 -11.34 -6.78 16.78
CA ASP A 173 -11.40 -5.94 17.98
C ASP A 173 -12.44 -4.82 17.91
N GLY A 174 -13.15 -4.71 16.78
CA GLY A 174 -14.17 -3.68 16.56
C GLY A 174 -13.61 -2.28 16.32
N ASN A 175 -12.31 -2.12 16.05
CA ASN A 175 -11.69 -0.81 15.82
C ASN A 175 -10.67 -0.86 14.66
N ALA A 176 -11.11 -0.48 13.46
CA ALA A 176 -10.24 -0.45 12.28
C ALA A 176 -9.32 0.77 12.31
N ASP A 177 -8.30 0.72 13.15
CA ASP A 177 -7.34 1.79 13.41
C ASP A 177 -6.18 1.84 12.39
N HIS A 178 -5.09 2.53 12.73
CA HIS A 178 -3.90 2.62 11.88
C HIS A 178 -3.24 1.26 11.60
N CYS A 179 -3.37 0.32 12.51
CA CYS A 179 -2.87 -1.05 12.40
C CYS A 179 -4.03 -2.05 12.38
N TYR A 180 -5.13 -1.72 11.68
CA TYR A 180 -6.32 -2.57 11.51
C TYR A 180 -6.04 -4.03 11.04
N ILE A 181 -4.83 -4.32 10.59
CA ILE A 181 -4.38 -5.67 10.22
C ILE A 181 -4.01 -6.53 11.43
N ASP A 182 -3.87 -5.92 12.61
CA ASP A 182 -3.56 -6.54 13.89
C ASP A 182 -4.77 -6.42 14.83
N VAL A 183 -4.90 -7.34 15.78
CA VAL A 183 -5.91 -7.30 16.84
C VAL A 183 -5.38 -6.45 18.00
N GLY A 184 -6.02 -5.32 18.27
CA GLY A 184 -5.66 -4.43 19.39
C GLY A 184 -4.50 -3.48 19.07
N GLY A 185 -4.33 -3.08 17.81
CA GLY A 185 -3.29 -2.15 17.35
C GLY A 185 -1.95 -2.80 17.01
N CYS A 186 -0.92 -2.00 16.76
CA CYS A 186 0.35 -2.45 16.16
C CYS A 186 1.16 -3.38 17.09
N ASN A 187 0.96 -4.70 16.99
CA ASN A 187 1.53 -5.67 17.92
C ASN A 187 1.86 -7.04 17.29
N ASP A 188 1.77 -7.16 15.96
CA ASP A 188 2.03 -8.38 15.17
C ASP A 188 1.07 -9.56 15.45
N LYS A 189 0.01 -9.37 16.24
CA LYS A 189 -1.10 -10.32 16.37
C LYS A 189 -2.10 -10.09 15.24
N PHE A 190 -1.77 -10.58 14.05
CA PHE A 190 -2.58 -10.36 12.86
C PHE A 190 -4.06 -10.78 13.02
N ASP A 191 -4.96 -9.96 12.52
CA ASP A 191 -6.39 -10.21 12.44
C ASP A 191 -6.69 -11.38 11.49
N ALA A 192 -7.52 -12.33 11.93
CA ALA A 192 -7.87 -13.50 11.13
C ALA A 192 -8.71 -13.17 9.89
N ASN A 193 -9.42 -12.04 9.88
CA ASN A 193 -10.17 -11.52 8.74
C ASN A 193 -9.26 -10.82 7.71
N TRP A 194 -8.02 -10.52 8.09
CA TRP A 194 -6.99 -10.00 7.19
C TRP A 194 -6.08 -11.11 6.66
N LEU A 195 -5.64 -12.01 7.54
CA LEU A 195 -4.67 -13.04 7.25
C LEU A 195 -5.26 -14.15 6.34
N PRO A 196 -4.48 -14.79 5.45
CA PRO A 196 -4.95 -15.97 4.73
C PRO A 196 -5.51 -17.04 5.70
N PRO A 197 -6.64 -17.69 5.37
CA PRO A 197 -7.28 -17.77 4.05
C PRO A 197 -8.31 -16.68 3.74
N ALA A 198 -8.42 -15.61 4.54
CA ALA A 198 -9.43 -14.57 4.33
C ALA A 198 -9.42 -14.02 2.88
N GLY A 199 -10.61 -13.87 2.31
CA GLY A 199 -10.84 -13.51 0.91
C GLY A 199 -11.47 -12.13 0.69
N SER A 200 -11.74 -11.39 1.77
CA SER A 200 -12.35 -10.06 1.69
C SER A 200 -11.51 -9.10 0.84
N ASN A 201 -12.13 -8.05 0.32
CA ASN A 201 -11.44 -7.12 -0.58
C ASN A 201 -10.24 -6.38 0.07
N TRP A 202 -10.19 -6.34 1.40
CA TRP A 202 -9.14 -5.71 2.20
C TRP A 202 -8.13 -6.71 2.79
N ALA A 203 -8.40 -8.02 2.71
CA ALA A 203 -7.53 -9.07 3.22
C ALA A 203 -6.22 -9.18 2.44
N LEU A 204 -5.18 -9.68 3.11
CA LEU A 204 -3.85 -9.86 2.55
C LEU A 204 -3.89 -10.70 1.27
N LYS A 205 -4.56 -11.87 1.31
CA LYS A 205 -4.58 -12.81 0.18
C LYS A 205 -5.10 -12.14 -1.10
N SER A 206 -6.26 -11.48 -1.03
CA SER A 206 -6.91 -10.85 -2.19
C SER A 206 -6.04 -9.75 -2.80
N ASN A 207 -5.37 -8.96 -1.96
CA ASN A 207 -4.50 -7.88 -2.43
C ASN A 207 -3.17 -8.41 -3.00
N LEU A 208 -2.61 -9.49 -2.45
CA LEU A 208 -1.40 -10.12 -2.99
C LEU A 208 -1.66 -10.91 -4.28
N ASP A 209 -2.83 -11.56 -4.40
CA ASP A 209 -3.26 -12.19 -5.65
C ASP A 209 -3.40 -11.13 -6.76
N TRP A 210 -4.00 -9.99 -6.44
CA TRP A 210 -4.07 -8.85 -7.37
C TRP A 210 -2.68 -8.34 -7.76
N LEU A 211 -1.77 -8.15 -6.81
CA LEU A 211 -0.38 -7.76 -7.12
C LEU A 211 0.33 -8.77 -8.01
N ALA A 212 0.08 -10.07 -7.84
CA ALA A 212 0.67 -11.10 -8.69
C ALA A 212 0.21 -11.04 -10.16
N THR A 213 -0.89 -10.36 -10.45
CA THR A 213 -1.32 -10.01 -11.81
C THR A 213 -0.70 -8.69 -12.31
N PHE A 214 0.30 -8.17 -11.60
CA PHE A 214 0.79 -6.79 -11.71
C PHE A 214 -0.33 -5.76 -11.56
N GLY A 215 -1.36 -6.08 -10.80
CA GLY A 215 -2.51 -5.21 -10.58
C GLY A 215 -3.40 -4.99 -11.81
N THR A 216 -3.45 -5.95 -12.73
CA THR A 216 -4.31 -5.88 -13.93
C THR A 216 -5.64 -6.59 -13.79
N ARG A 217 -5.77 -7.49 -12.82
CA ARG A 217 -6.95 -8.31 -12.65
C ARG A 217 -7.20 -8.55 -11.18
N ARG A 218 -8.42 -8.28 -10.73
CA ARG A 218 -8.94 -8.72 -9.44
C ARG A 218 -10.27 -9.44 -9.64
N VAL A 219 -10.51 -10.44 -8.81
CA VAL A 219 -11.85 -11.03 -8.66
C VAL A 219 -12.44 -10.44 -7.40
N PHE A 220 -13.42 -9.56 -7.54
CA PHE A 220 -14.05 -8.87 -6.43
C PHE A 220 -15.26 -9.63 -5.91
N SER A 221 -15.48 -9.49 -4.61
CA SER A 221 -16.82 -9.60 -4.04
C SER A 221 -17.50 -8.23 -4.09
N PRO A 222 -18.68 -8.08 -4.73
CA PRO A 222 -19.43 -6.82 -4.74
C PRO A 222 -19.74 -6.29 -3.33
N ASN A 223 -19.86 -7.20 -2.36
CA ASN A 223 -20.24 -6.90 -0.98
C ASN A 223 -19.03 -6.69 -0.05
N GLY A 224 -17.80 -6.75 -0.57
CA GLY A 224 -16.59 -6.61 0.23
C GLY A 224 -16.22 -7.81 1.10
N GLN A 225 -17.00 -8.90 1.05
CA GLN A 225 -16.79 -10.16 1.78
C GLN A 225 -16.27 -11.26 0.87
#